data_AF-A0A7R9WVL0-F1
#
_entry.id   AF-A0A7R9WVL0-F1
#
_cell.length_a   1.000
_cell.length_b   1.000
_cell.length_c   1.000
_cell.angle_alpha   90.00
_cell.angle_beta   90.00
_cell.angle_gamma   90.00
#
_symmetry.space_group_name_H-M   'P 1'
#
loop_
_entity.id
_entity.type
_entity.pdbx_description
1 polymer ?
#
loop_
_entity_poly.entity_id
_entity_poly.type
_entity_poly.pdbx_seq_one_letter_code
_entity_poly.pdbx_strand_id
1 'polypeptide(L)'
;MSNNNNKDNLLLSPITIPKSMSSLNPSNHTNVSETTRNDMNRKATIVIEHLIQASDVSHTMQHWHVYLKWNERFFEECAMAYKEGRAGRDPAKNWYTGELGFFDHYIIPLAKKLKDCGVFGVSSDEYLNYALENRNEFERKGEEIVKAMMEKVTASMQTHETRLGGDDDNV
;
A
#
# COMPACT_ATOMS: atom_id res chain seq x y z
N MET A 1 -38.09 -42.46 -77.88
CA MET A 1 -37.83 -43.79 -77.24
C MET A 1 -36.83 -44.51 -78.11
N SER A 2 -35.82 -45.18 -77.53
CA SER A 2 -34.46 -45.41 -78.12
C SER A 2 -33.56 -44.15 -77.99
N ASN A 3 -32.23 -44.16 -77.80
CA ASN A 3 -31.21 -45.18 -77.46
C ASN A 3 -29.87 -44.46 -77.13
N ASN A 4 -28.75 -44.99 -76.60
CA ASN A 4 -28.34 -46.28 -75.97
C ASN A 4 -26.99 -46.06 -75.21
N ASN A 5 -26.41 -47.10 -74.58
CA ASN A 5 -24.97 -47.32 -74.30
C ASN A 5 -24.23 -46.34 -73.34
N ASN A 6 -23.81 -46.75 -72.13
CA ASN A 6 -22.59 -47.51 -71.80
C ASN A 6 -21.25 -46.72 -71.93
N LYS A 7 -20.31 -46.97 -70.99
CA LYS A 7 -18.96 -46.38 -70.76
C LYS A 7 -18.96 -45.16 -69.81
N ASP A 8 -18.12 -45.04 -68.77
CA ASP A 8 -17.04 -45.87 -68.20
C ASP A 8 -17.08 -45.72 -66.65
N ASN A 9 -17.06 -46.79 -65.85
CA ASN A 9 -15.86 -47.47 -65.31
C ASN A 9 -14.90 -46.58 -64.49
N LEU A 10 -15.05 -46.57 -63.15
CA LEU A 10 -14.04 -47.05 -62.19
C LEU A 10 -14.48 -46.81 -60.72
N LEU A 11 -14.61 -47.90 -59.96
CA LEU A 11 -14.87 -47.88 -58.52
C LEU A 11 -13.61 -47.47 -57.75
N LEU A 12 -13.51 -46.21 -57.35
CA LEU A 12 -12.60 -45.78 -56.30
C LEU A 12 -13.31 -45.95 -54.94
N SER A 13 -12.97 -47.02 -54.24
CA SER A 13 -13.38 -47.23 -52.85
C SER A 13 -12.85 -46.11 -51.94
N PRO A 14 -13.53 -45.79 -50.83
CA PRO A 14 -13.07 -44.75 -49.91
C PRO A 14 -11.66 -45.06 -49.39
N ILE A 15 -10.76 -44.08 -49.48
CA ILE A 15 -9.41 -44.17 -48.92
C ILE A 15 -9.54 -44.27 -47.39
N THR A 16 -9.34 -45.48 -46.86
CA THR A 16 -9.30 -45.71 -45.41
C THR A 16 -8.01 -45.13 -44.85
N ILE A 17 -8.11 -43.97 -44.20
CA ILE A 17 -6.98 -43.35 -43.49
C ILE A 17 -6.58 -44.27 -42.31
N PRO A 18 -5.30 -44.69 -42.20
CA PRO A 18 -4.85 -45.53 -41.10
C PRO A 18 -4.93 -44.78 -39.76
N LYS A 19 -5.52 -45.43 -38.74
CA LYS A 19 -5.78 -44.88 -37.39
C LYS A 19 -4.54 -44.65 -36.51
N SER A 20 -3.33 -44.52 -37.06
CA SER A 20 -2.07 -44.54 -36.30
C SER A 20 -1.32 -43.21 -36.22
N MET A 21 -1.98 -42.05 -36.38
CA MET A 21 -1.36 -40.72 -36.21
C MET A 21 -2.29 -39.67 -35.57
N SER A 22 -2.97 -40.04 -34.48
CA SER A 22 -3.80 -39.12 -33.68
C SER A 22 -3.20 -38.78 -32.29
N SER A 23 -1.89 -38.92 -32.11
CA SER A 23 -1.20 -38.74 -30.82
C SER A 23 -0.21 -37.57 -30.77
N LEU A 24 -0.51 -36.47 -31.48
CA LEU A 24 0.12 -35.17 -31.23
C LEU A 24 -0.97 -34.14 -30.96
N ASN A 25 -1.34 -34.02 -29.68
CA ASN A 25 -2.12 -32.91 -29.15
C ASN A 25 -1.18 -31.69 -29.00
N PRO A 26 -1.31 -30.62 -29.80
CA PRO A 26 -0.42 -29.46 -29.71
C PRO A 26 -0.75 -28.53 -28.52
N SER A 27 -1.89 -28.73 -27.85
CA SER A 27 -2.53 -27.72 -27.01
C SER A 27 -2.06 -27.66 -25.56
N ASN A 28 -1.04 -28.43 -25.17
CA ASN A 28 -0.57 -28.48 -23.78
C ASN A 28 0.59 -27.50 -23.46
N HIS A 29 1.19 -26.85 -24.47
CA HIS A 29 2.41 -26.05 -24.28
C HIS A 29 2.17 -24.55 -23.98
N THR A 30 0.95 -24.05 -24.20
CA THR A 30 0.57 -22.63 -24.03
C THR A 30 -0.09 -22.31 -22.69
N ASN A 31 -0.77 -23.28 -22.06
CA ASN A 31 -1.53 -23.02 -20.82
C ASN A 31 -0.62 -22.83 -19.59
N VAL A 32 0.52 -23.55 -19.55
CA VAL A 32 1.49 -23.47 -18.44
C VAL A 32 2.23 -22.13 -18.43
N SER A 33 2.62 -21.60 -19.59
CA SER A 33 3.30 -20.30 -19.69
C SER A 33 2.37 -19.13 -19.34
N GLU A 34 1.11 -19.19 -19.76
CA GLU A 34 0.11 -18.18 -19.39
C GLU A 34 -0.22 -18.21 -17.89
N THR A 35 -0.39 -19.39 -17.29
CA THR A 35 -0.61 -19.52 -15.84
C THR A 35 0.57 -18.96 -15.05
N THR A 36 1.81 -19.31 -15.45
CA THR A 36 3.04 -18.80 -14.81
C THR A 36 3.14 -17.28 -14.90
N ARG A 37 2.81 -16.70 -16.06
CA ARG A 37 2.77 -15.24 -16.29
C ARG A 37 1.72 -14.56 -15.41
N ASN A 38 0.54 -15.15 -15.26
CA ASN A 38 -0.52 -14.62 -14.41
C ASN A 38 -0.15 -14.67 -12.91
N ASP A 39 0.55 -15.70 -12.46
CA ASP A 39 1.11 -15.79 -11.11
C ASP A 39 2.21 -14.75 -10.87
N MET A 40 3.10 -14.52 -11.85
CA MET A 40 4.10 -13.44 -11.79
C MET A 40 3.44 -12.06 -11.72
N ASN A 41 2.44 -11.80 -12.57
CA ASN A 41 1.69 -10.54 -12.57
C ASN A 41 0.99 -10.31 -11.21
N ARG A 42 0.32 -11.35 -10.66
CA ARG A 42 -0.33 -11.26 -9.34
C ARG A 42 0.68 -10.93 -8.23
N LYS A 43 1.86 -11.57 -8.23
CA LYS A 43 2.95 -11.24 -7.29
C LYS A 43 3.43 -9.79 -7.46
N ALA A 44 3.62 -9.33 -8.69
CA ALA A 44 4.02 -7.95 -8.97
C ALA A 44 2.99 -6.93 -8.48
N THR A 45 1.69 -7.17 -8.69
CA THR A 45 0.60 -6.32 -8.17
C THR A 45 0.64 -6.24 -6.64
N ILE A 46 0.80 -7.36 -5.94
CA ILE A 46 0.89 -7.40 -4.47
C ILE A 46 2.11 -6.59 -3.98
N VAL A 47 3.26 -6.70 -4.66
CA VAL A 47 4.48 -5.94 -4.32
C VAL A 47 4.28 -4.44 -4.54
N ILE A 48 3.62 -4.03 -5.64
CA ILE A 48 3.29 -2.63 -5.91
C ILE A 48 2.34 -2.07 -4.85
N GLU A 49 1.34 -2.84 -4.44
CA GLU A 49 0.41 -2.46 -3.36
C GLU A 49 1.15 -2.22 -2.04
N HIS A 50 2.04 -3.14 -1.64
CA HIS A 50 2.85 -2.98 -0.43
C HIS A 50 3.81 -1.79 -0.52
N LEU A 51 4.36 -1.50 -1.70
CA LEU A 51 5.23 -0.34 -1.92
C LEU A 51 4.46 0.98 -1.77
N ILE A 52 3.23 1.06 -2.29
CA ILE A 52 2.34 2.23 -2.12
C ILE A 52 1.99 2.41 -0.63
N GLN A 53 1.56 1.34 0.05
CA GLN A 53 1.27 1.36 1.49
C GLN A 53 2.49 1.80 2.32
N ALA A 54 3.68 1.26 2.02
CA ALA A 54 4.92 1.61 2.71
C ALA A 54 5.34 3.07 2.48
N SER A 55 5.09 3.61 1.29
CA SER A 55 5.46 4.98 0.94
C SER A 55 4.70 6.01 1.77
N ASP A 56 3.39 5.82 1.91
CA ASP A 56 2.46 6.69 2.65
C ASP A 56 2.88 6.87 4.12
N VAL A 57 3.23 5.76 4.79
CA VAL A 57 3.61 5.76 6.22
C VAL A 57 5.12 5.62 6.47
N SER A 58 5.94 5.82 5.44
CA SER A 58 7.39 5.59 5.48
C SER A 58 8.13 6.31 6.62
N HIS A 59 7.62 7.47 7.06
CA HIS A 59 8.19 8.26 8.15
C HIS A 59 8.15 7.53 9.51
N THR A 60 7.21 6.60 9.72
CA THR A 60 7.08 5.78 10.94
C THR A 60 8.14 4.68 11.06
N MET A 61 8.75 4.31 9.92
CA MET A 61 9.77 3.26 9.79
C MET A 61 11.18 3.85 9.55
N GLN A 62 11.37 5.12 9.89
CA GLN A 62 12.66 5.84 9.82
C GLN A 62 13.14 6.22 11.23
N HIS A 63 14.38 6.70 11.34
CA HIS A 63 14.94 7.17 12.62
C HIS A 63 13.98 8.08 13.41
N TRP A 64 13.98 7.91 14.73
CA TRP A 64 13.14 8.63 15.70
C TRP A 64 12.86 10.10 15.38
N HIS A 65 13.89 10.89 15.08
CA HIS A 65 13.73 12.33 14.85
C HIS A 65 12.90 12.65 13.58
N VAL A 66 12.93 11.77 12.58
CA VAL A 66 12.08 11.91 11.37
C VAL A 66 10.64 11.57 11.69
N TYR A 67 10.39 10.43 12.37
CA TYR A 67 9.05 10.07 12.84
C TYR A 67 8.43 11.20 13.67
N LEU A 68 9.13 11.65 14.72
CA LEU A 68 8.67 12.70 15.63
C LEU A 68 8.31 13.99 14.87
N LYS A 69 9.19 14.46 13.98
CA LYS A 69 8.98 15.69 13.20
C LYS A 69 7.72 15.63 12.33
N TRP A 70 7.39 14.48 11.75
CA TRP A 70 6.19 14.32 10.93
C TRP A 70 4.93 14.09 11.77
N ASN A 71 5.04 13.35 12.89
CA ASN A 71 3.95 13.22 13.86
C ASN A 71 3.54 14.57 14.46
N GLU A 72 4.51 15.43 14.82
CA GLU A 72 4.27 16.81 15.27
C GLU A 72 3.48 17.63 14.26
N ARG A 73 3.87 17.60 12.98
CA ARG A 73 3.20 18.34 11.91
C ARG A 73 1.77 17.86 11.69
N PHE A 74 1.57 16.55 11.67
CA PHE A 74 0.24 15.97 11.51
C PHE A 74 -0.68 16.28 12.71
N PHE A 75 -0.12 16.30 13.93
CA PHE A 75 -0.83 16.76 15.13
C PHE A 75 -1.22 18.24 15.02
N GLU A 76 -0.30 19.11 14.61
CA GLU A 76 -0.54 20.54 14.42
C GLU A 76 -1.69 20.80 13.42
N GLU A 77 -1.65 20.15 12.25
CA GLU A 77 -2.71 20.24 11.23
C GLU A 77 -4.08 19.77 11.77
N CYS A 78 -4.11 18.65 12.49
CA CYS A 78 -5.33 18.13 13.10
C CYS A 78 -5.88 19.06 14.21
N ALA A 79 -4.99 19.62 15.03
CA ALA A 79 -5.38 20.46 16.16
C ALA A 79 -5.88 21.83 15.69
N MET A 80 -5.26 22.41 14.66
CA MET A 80 -5.78 23.60 13.96
C MET A 80 -7.15 23.31 13.35
N ALA A 81 -7.32 22.20 12.64
CA ALA A 81 -8.61 21.83 12.04
C ALA A 81 -9.73 21.65 13.09
N TYR A 82 -9.42 21.12 14.28
CA TYR A 82 -10.37 21.04 15.38
C TYR A 82 -10.73 22.43 15.94
N LYS A 83 -9.74 23.31 16.12
CA LYS A 83 -9.94 24.68 16.65
C LYS A 83 -10.73 25.57 15.70
N GLU A 84 -10.54 25.41 14.39
CA GLU A 84 -11.31 26.07 13.34
C GLU A 84 -12.72 25.45 13.13
N GLY A 85 -13.10 24.43 13.91
CA GLY A 85 -14.39 23.74 13.77
C GLY A 85 -14.53 22.84 12.53
N ARG A 86 -13.45 22.66 11.75
CA ARG A 86 -13.40 21.77 10.58
C ARG A 86 -13.30 20.29 10.94
N ALA A 87 -12.81 19.95 12.13
CA ALA A 87 -12.79 18.59 12.66
C ALA A 87 -13.69 18.47 13.90
N GLY A 88 -14.49 17.40 13.97
CA GLY A 88 -15.43 17.19 15.08
C GLY A 88 -14.84 16.54 16.34
N ARG A 89 -13.52 16.32 16.40
CA ARG A 89 -12.84 15.65 17.53
C ARG A 89 -11.48 16.29 17.81
N ASP A 90 -11.21 16.47 19.11
CA ASP A 90 -9.94 16.94 19.64
C ASP A 90 -8.87 15.84 19.49
N PRO A 91 -7.77 16.07 18.73
CA PRO A 91 -6.73 15.06 18.54
C PRO A 91 -6.00 14.73 19.86
N ALA A 92 -5.81 15.71 20.75
CA ALA A 92 -5.01 15.54 21.96
C ALA A 92 -5.54 14.46 22.90
N LYS A 93 -6.86 14.20 22.89
CA LYS A 93 -7.52 13.26 23.80
C LYS A 93 -7.12 11.80 23.59
N ASN A 94 -6.82 11.41 22.35
CA ASN A 94 -6.57 10.02 21.97
C ASN A 94 -5.29 9.83 21.16
N TRP A 95 -4.44 10.86 21.01
CA TRP A 95 -3.23 10.76 20.17
C TRP A 95 -2.26 9.70 20.69
N TYR A 96 -1.95 9.72 21.99
CA TYR A 96 -1.00 8.80 22.59
C TYR A 96 -1.41 7.33 22.41
N THR A 97 -2.64 6.99 22.78
CA THR A 97 -3.19 5.63 22.64
C THR A 97 -3.46 5.26 21.18
N GLY A 98 -3.82 6.23 20.35
CA GLY A 98 -4.02 6.08 18.91
C GLY A 98 -2.74 5.70 18.18
N GLU A 99 -1.64 6.42 18.44
CA GLU A 99 -0.34 6.14 17.82
C GLU A 99 0.25 4.81 18.27
N LEU A 100 0.15 4.44 19.55
CA LEU A 100 0.51 3.08 20.00
C LEU A 100 -0.32 2.02 19.27
N GLY A 101 -1.63 2.23 19.15
CA GLY A 101 -2.51 1.37 18.37
C GLY A 101 -2.13 1.30 16.88
N PHE A 102 -1.70 2.41 16.29
CA PHE A 102 -1.26 2.51 14.90
C PHE A 102 0.04 1.73 14.66
N PHE A 103 1.01 1.82 15.57
CA PHE A 103 2.21 0.99 15.50
C PHE A 103 1.89 -0.50 15.65
N ASP A 104 1.15 -0.88 16.69
CA ASP A 104 0.91 -2.29 17.04
C ASP A 104 0.04 -3.03 16.01
N HIS A 105 -0.98 -2.36 15.45
CA HIS A 105 -1.96 -3.00 14.56
C HIS A 105 -1.74 -2.72 13.06
N TYR A 106 -0.92 -1.72 12.70
CA TYR A 106 -0.68 -1.36 11.29
C TYR A 106 0.80 -1.31 10.91
N ILE A 107 1.61 -0.43 11.53
CA ILE A 107 3.02 -0.22 11.09
C ILE A 107 3.88 -1.46 11.31
N ILE A 108 3.87 -2.07 12.50
CA ILE A 108 4.70 -3.25 12.78
C ILE A 108 4.26 -4.46 11.93
N PRO A 109 2.95 -4.77 11.75
CA PRO A 109 2.50 -5.76 10.77
C PRO A 109 2.91 -5.45 9.32
N LEU A 110 2.88 -4.19 8.88
CA LEU A 110 3.32 -3.78 7.54
C LEU A 110 4.84 -3.97 7.37
N ALA A 111 5.65 -3.51 8.33
CA ALA A 111 7.11 -3.67 8.30
C ALA A 111 7.53 -5.15 8.27
N LYS A 112 6.84 -6.03 9.01
CA LYS A 112 7.03 -7.48 8.93
C LYS A 112 6.74 -8.02 7.52
N LYS A 113 5.60 -7.64 6.91
CA LYS A 113 5.29 -8.04 5.53
C LYS A 113 6.35 -7.56 4.53
N LEU A 114 6.82 -6.31 4.64
CA LEU A 114 7.85 -5.75 3.76
C LEU A 114 9.18 -6.51 3.85
N LYS A 115 9.55 -6.93 5.06
CA LYS A 115 10.68 -7.84 5.31
C LYS A 115 10.44 -9.22 4.67
N ASP A 116 9.32 -9.85 4.97
CA ASP A 116 8.97 -11.19 4.48
C ASP A 116 8.80 -11.25 2.95
N CYS A 117 8.46 -10.14 2.30
CA CYS A 117 8.41 -10.01 0.85
C CYS A 117 9.79 -10.18 0.17
N GLY A 118 10.90 -9.91 0.86
CA GLY A 118 12.28 -10.05 0.35
C GLY A 118 12.68 -9.12 -0.81
N VAL A 119 11.75 -8.34 -1.39
CA VAL A 119 11.99 -7.45 -2.53
C VAL A 119 12.94 -6.29 -2.20
N PHE A 120 12.96 -5.85 -0.95
CA PHE A 120 13.68 -4.65 -0.50
C PHE A 120 15.09 -4.92 0.07
N GLY A 121 15.54 -6.18 0.05
CA GLY A 121 16.86 -6.57 0.54
C GLY A 121 17.11 -6.17 2.00
N VAL A 122 18.35 -5.83 2.34
CA VAL A 122 18.77 -5.50 3.72
C VAL A 122 18.05 -4.29 4.33
N SER A 123 17.53 -3.37 3.53
CA SER A 123 16.85 -2.17 4.03
C SER A 123 15.49 -2.46 4.68
N SER A 124 14.86 -3.60 4.41
CA SER A 124 13.60 -3.96 5.10
C SER A 124 13.80 -4.43 6.54
N ASP A 125 14.99 -4.93 6.89
CA ASP A 125 15.35 -5.23 8.28
C ASP A 125 15.45 -3.93 9.10
N GLU A 126 16.00 -2.87 8.52
CA GLU A 126 16.12 -1.55 9.15
C GLU A 126 14.72 -0.94 9.42
N TYR A 127 13.80 -1.03 8.47
CA TYR A 127 12.41 -0.52 8.64
C TYR A 127 11.68 -1.18 9.81
N LEU A 128 11.82 -2.50 9.99
CA LEU A 128 11.20 -3.20 11.11
C LEU A 128 11.85 -2.81 12.45
N ASN A 129 13.18 -2.65 12.49
CA ASN A 129 13.88 -2.21 13.69
C ASN A 129 13.45 -0.79 14.09
N TYR A 130 13.44 0.18 13.16
CA TYR A 130 12.98 1.54 13.45
C TYR A 130 11.50 1.60 13.83
N ALA A 131 10.63 0.79 13.24
CA ALA A 131 9.22 0.71 13.66
C ALA A 131 9.08 0.28 15.13
N LEU A 132 9.86 -0.72 15.56
CA LEU A 132 9.87 -1.21 16.95
C LEU A 132 10.50 -0.21 17.91
N GLU A 133 11.64 0.40 17.53
CA GLU A 133 12.29 1.45 18.32
C GLU A 133 11.39 2.67 18.50
N ASN A 134 10.75 3.15 17.42
CA ASN A 134 9.82 4.28 17.46
C ASN A 134 8.60 3.97 18.33
N ARG A 135 8.02 2.76 18.23
CA ARG A 135 6.90 2.33 19.08
C ARG A 135 7.29 2.34 20.56
N ASN A 136 8.43 1.76 20.92
CA ASN A 136 8.91 1.67 22.30
C ASN A 136 9.30 3.05 22.87
N GLU A 137 9.94 3.88 22.06
CA GLU A 137 10.35 5.21 22.47
C GLU A 137 9.13 6.16 22.54
N PHE A 138 8.10 5.98 21.71
CA PHE A 138 6.83 6.69 21.85
C PHE A 138 6.01 6.19 23.05
N GLU A 139 6.03 4.91 23.40
CA GLU A 139 5.46 4.42 24.68
C GLU A 139 6.14 5.08 25.89
N ARG A 140 7.47 5.26 25.84
CA ARG A 140 8.24 5.81 26.97
C ARG A 140 8.01 7.31 27.23
N LYS A 141 7.75 8.12 26.20
CA LYS A 141 7.65 9.59 26.31
C LYS A 141 6.50 10.24 25.52
N GLY A 142 5.60 9.44 24.96
CA GLY A 142 4.51 9.91 24.08
C GLY A 142 3.52 10.85 24.77
N GLU A 143 3.19 10.61 26.04
CA GLU A 143 2.34 11.53 26.81
C GLU A 143 2.98 12.92 26.97
N GLU A 144 4.28 12.98 27.27
CA GLU A 144 5.05 14.23 27.38
C GLU A 144 5.13 14.95 26.03
N ILE A 145 5.34 14.21 24.94
CA ILE A 145 5.35 14.75 23.57
C ILE A 145 3.99 15.34 23.22
N VAL A 146 2.88 14.60 23.41
CA VAL A 146 1.52 15.08 23.10
C VAL A 146 1.18 16.34 23.91
N LYS A 147 1.61 16.41 25.16
CA LYS A 147 1.47 17.62 25.97
C LYS A 147 2.25 18.80 25.36
N ALA A 148 3.52 18.61 25.02
CA ALA A 148 4.36 19.65 24.41
C ALA A 148 3.83 20.12 23.04
N MET A 149 3.31 19.20 22.21
CA MET A 149 2.65 19.52 20.94
C MET A 149 1.42 20.39 21.15
N MET A 150 0.59 20.09 22.16
CA MET A 150 -0.61 20.88 22.48
C MET A 150 -0.27 22.28 23.01
N GLU A 151 0.77 22.41 23.82
CA GLU A 151 1.30 23.71 24.29
C GLU A 151 1.80 24.56 23.11
N LYS A 152 2.58 23.96 22.19
CA LYS A 152 3.11 24.59 20.96
C LYS A 152 2.00 25.09 20.01
N VAL A 153 0.98 24.27 19.79
CA VAL A 153 -0.21 24.65 18.99
C VAL A 153 -0.92 25.84 19.63
N THR A 154 -1.13 25.81 20.95
CA THR A 154 -1.81 26.88 21.69
C THR A 154 -1.04 28.21 21.61
N ALA A 155 0.28 28.19 21.77
CA ALA A 155 1.13 29.39 21.65
C ALA A 155 1.16 29.96 20.22
N SER A 156 1.16 29.10 19.19
CA SER A 156 1.11 29.52 17.79
C SER A 156 -0.19 30.26 17.45
N MET A 157 -1.33 29.83 18.00
CA MET A 157 -2.62 30.50 17.80
C MET A 157 -2.69 31.87 18.48
N GLN A 158 -2.24 32.00 19.74
CA GLN A 158 -2.18 33.30 20.43
C GLN A 158 -1.31 34.32 19.68
N THR A 159 -0.22 33.85 19.06
CA THR A 159 0.65 34.68 18.22
C THR A 159 -0.05 35.16 16.94
N HIS A 160 -0.96 34.34 16.39
CA HIS A 160 -1.72 34.69 15.19
C HIS A 160 -2.86 35.68 15.48
N GLU A 161 -3.62 35.47 16.56
CA GLU A 161 -4.69 36.39 17.00
C GLU A 161 -4.11 37.79 17.33
N THR A 162 -2.99 37.84 18.06
CA THR A 162 -2.31 39.10 18.41
C THR A 162 -1.85 39.90 17.18
N ARG A 163 -1.57 39.24 16.05
CA ARG A 163 -1.16 39.91 14.80
C ARG A 163 -2.33 40.46 13.98
N LEU A 164 -3.54 39.94 14.19
CA LEU A 164 -4.74 40.41 13.47
C LEU A 164 -5.49 41.52 14.21
N GLY A 165 -5.31 41.64 15.53
CA GLY A 165 -5.93 42.71 16.34
C GLY A 165 -5.11 44.01 16.44
N GLY A 166 -4.06 44.19 15.63
CA GLY A 166 -3.10 45.29 15.75
C GLY A 166 -3.28 46.47 14.79
N ASP A 167 -4.12 46.34 13.76
CA ASP A 167 -4.16 47.26 12.62
C ASP A 167 -5.36 48.25 12.60
N ASP A 168 -6.32 48.13 13.53
CA ASP A 168 -7.56 48.95 13.54
C ASP A 168 -7.47 50.28 14.33
N ASP A 169 -6.42 50.50 15.14
CA ASP A 169 -6.33 51.61 16.11
C ASP A 169 -5.51 52.84 15.62
N ASN A 170 -5.50 53.14 14.31
CA ASN A 170 -4.81 54.33 13.80
C ASN A 170 -5.57 55.05 12.66
N VAL A 171 -6.64 55.75 13.05
CA VAL A 171 -7.43 56.71 12.25
C VAL A 171 -7.19 58.12 12.76
#